data_AF-A0A7L6A624-F1
#
_entry.id   AF-A0A7L6A624-F1
#
_cell.length_a   1.000
_cell.length_b   1.000
_cell.length_c   1.000
_cell.angle_alpha   90.00
_cell.angle_beta   90.00
_cell.angle_gamma   90.00
#
_symmetry.space_group_name_H-M   'P 1'
#
loop_
_entity.id
_entity.type
_entity.pdbx_description
1 polymer ?
#
loop_
_entity_poly.entity_id
_entity_poly.type
_entity_poly.pdbx_seq_one_letter_code
_entity_poly.pdbx_strand_id
1 'polypeptide(L)'
;MVKRRHVGGIVLSLALASPLAAQPPTTAFIGTPPQPGWNLLSAQQKAILTPLAAEWDKMDNVRRKKWLGIAERYPGMKPEEQRRMQERMREWASLSPEQRAKVRDSYREFNQLPSEQKQTVKQKWEAYSSLPPEEQQRLRQEGKSSRLLAPPPVAEPAPAPQEPVAGESESTATAQQPGEPVKN
;
A
#
# COMPACT_ATOMS: atom_id res chain seq x y z
N MET A 1 63.96 -74.50 5.73
CA MET A 1 64.04 -74.76 4.28
C MET A 1 63.21 -73.70 3.56
N VAL A 2 63.71 -73.19 2.41
CA VAL A 2 63.04 -72.33 1.39
C VAL A 2 62.76 -70.88 1.86
N LYS A 3 63.59 -69.87 1.56
CA LYS A 3 63.96 -69.15 0.31
C LYS A 3 63.27 -67.77 0.25
N ARG A 4 64.10 -66.75 0.47
CA ARG A 4 63.83 -65.33 0.18
C ARG A 4 63.44 -65.14 -1.28
N ARG A 5 62.64 -64.11 -1.57
CA ARG A 5 62.75 -63.25 -2.77
C ARG A 5 61.87 -62.00 -2.62
N HIS A 6 62.51 -60.87 -2.29
CA HIS A 6 61.98 -59.53 -2.53
C HIS A 6 62.60 -59.00 -3.81
N VAL A 7 61.75 -58.63 -4.78
CA VAL A 7 62.01 -57.79 -5.97
C VAL A 7 60.62 -57.25 -6.30
N GLY A 8 60.32 -55.96 -6.48
CA GLY A 8 61.07 -54.72 -6.54
C GLY A 8 60.06 -53.60 -6.87
N GLY A 9 60.52 -52.34 -6.88
CA GLY A 9 59.75 -51.17 -7.37
C GLY A 9 59.28 -50.24 -6.24
N ILE A 10 60.12 -49.31 -5.77
CA ILE A 10 60.30 -47.93 -6.28
C ILE A 10 59.09 -47.03 -5.94
N VAL A 11 59.19 -46.32 -4.81
CA VAL A 11 59.31 -44.84 -4.69
C VAL A 11 57.95 -44.12 -4.66
N LEU A 12 57.59 -43.53 -3.51
CA LEU A 12 57.72 -42.09 -3.27
C LEU A 12 56.98 -41.72 -1.98
N SER A 13 57.73 -41.37 -0.94
CA SER A 13 57.22 -40.60 0.18
C SER A 13 56.69 -39.25 -0.32
N LEU A 14 55.46 -38.89 0.03
CA LEU A 14 55.14 -37.50 0.32
C LEU A 14 53.93 -37.43 1.27
N ALA A 15 54.24 -37.27 2.55
CA ALA A 15 53.28 -36.82 3.55
C ALA A 15 52.91 -35.36 3.22
N LEU A 16 51.71 -35.13 2.68
CA LEU A 16 51.08 -33.81 2.71
C LEU A 16 50.08 -33.78 3.86
N ALA A 17 50.57 -33.37 5.03
CA ALA A 17 49.73 -32.75 6.03
C ALA A 17 49.26 -31.40 5.47
N SER A 18 48.05 -31.36 4.91
CA SER A 18 47.39 -30.10 4.58
C SER A 18 46.62 -29.64 5.82
N PRO A 19 46.98 -28.52 6.47
CA PRO A 19 46.06 -27.90 7.40
C PRO A 19 44.87 -27.38 6.60
N LEU A 20 43.67 -27.89 6.86
CA LEU A 20 42.44 -27.19 6.51
C LEU A 20 42.44 -25.88 7.31
N ALA A 21 43.01 -24.83 6.73
CA ALA A 21 42.69 -23.47 7.15
C ALA A 21 41.22 -23.24 6.77
N ALA A 22 40.32 -23.51 7.72
CA ALA A 22 38.92 -23.14 7.65
C ALA A 22 38.87 -21.61 7.53
N GLN A 23 38.70 -21.13 6.31
CA GLN A 23 38.45 -19.73 6.05
C GLN A 23 37.07 -19.42 6.66
N PRO A 24 36.94 -18.50 7.63
CA PRO A 24 35.63 -18.04 8.04
C PRO A 24 34.97 -17.38 6.81
N PRO A 25 33.67 -17.61 6.56
CA PRO A 25 32.98 -16.91 5.47
C PRO A 25 33.02 -15.40 5.76
N THR A 26 33.97 -14.72 5.11
CA THR A 26 34.08 -13.27 5.06
C THR A 26 32.86 -12.69 4.34
N THR A 27 32.39 -11.57 4.90
CA THR A 27 31.35 -10.66 4.39
C THR A 27 29.91 -11.07 4.68
N ALA A 28 29.49 -10.75 5.91
CA ALA A 28 28.13 -10.32 6.17
C ALA A 28 27.84 -9.07 5.32
N PHE A 29 27.35 -9.26 4.09
CA PHE A 29 26.68 -8.21 3.37
C PHE A 29 25.32 -8.03 4.06
N ILE A 30 25.12 -6.88 4.71
CA ILE A 30 23.81 -6.48 5.25
C ILE A 30 22.90 -6.19 4.04
N GLY A 31 22.39 -7.23 3.43
CA GLY A 31 21.49 -7.20 2.28
C GLY A 31 20.62 -8.46 2.31
N THR A 32 19.37 -8.34 1.87
CA THR A 32 18.47 -9.51 1.82
C THR A 32 19.10 -10.60 0.95
N PRO A 33 19.18 -11.87 1.43
CA PRO A 33 19.81 -12.95 0.66
C PRO A 33 19.14 -13.11 -0.71
N PRO A 34 19.90 -13.57 -1.73
CA PRO A 34 19.37 -13.77 -3.07
C PRO A 34 18.14 -14.66 -3.02
N GLN A 35 17.02 -14.16 -3.54
CA GLN A 35 15.76 -14.91 -3.58
C GLN A 35 15.74 -15.85 -4.79
N PRO A 36 15.05 -17.00 -4.69
CA PRO A 36 14.93 -17.94 -5.79
C PRO A 36 14.34 -17.27 -7.03
N GLY A 37 14.93 -17.57 -8.19
CA GLY A 37 14.34 -17.25 -9.49
C GLY A 37 13.03 -18.01 -9.71
N TRP A 38 12.24 -17.60 -10.70
CA TRP A 38 10.89 -18.13 -10.92
C TRP A 38 10.86 -19.67 -10.99
N ASN A 39 11.86 -20.27 -11.64
CA ASN A 39 11.97 -21.71 -11.82
C ASN A 39 12.18 -22.51 -10.52
N LEU A 40 12.76 -21.90 -9.49
CA LEU A 40 13.08 -22.54 -8.21
C LEU A 40 11.93 -22.43 -7.17
N LEU A 41 10.83 -21.75 -7.53
CA LEU A 41 9.65 -21.65 -6.67
C LEU A 41 8.88 -22.97 -6.60
N SER A 42 8.21 -23.21 -5.47
CA SER A 42 7.32 -24.38 -5.31
C SER A 42 6.13 -24.29 -6.26
N ALA A 43 5.51 -25.44 -6.58
CA ALA A 43 4.35 -25.49 -7.47
C ALA A 43 3.19 -24.60 -6.95
N GLN A 44 2.96 -24.60 -5.63
CA GLN A 44 1.95 -23.76 -4.99
C GLN A 44 2.29 -22.27 -5.11
N GLN A 45 3.54 -21.88 -4.86
CA GLN A 45 3.99 -20.49 -4.99
C GLN A 45 3.84 -20.00 -6.44
N LYS A 46 4.23 -20.82 -7.42
CA LYS A 46 4.06 -20.51 -8.84
C LYS A 46 2.59 -20.29 -9.20
N ALA A 47 1.70 -21.17 -8.75
CA ALA A 47 0.27 -21.04 -9.01
C ALA A 47 -0.30 -19.71 -8.47
N ILE A 48 0.06 -19.34 -7.24
CA ILE A 48 -0.40 -18.09 -6.61
C ILE A 48 0.19 -16.86 -7.30
N LEU A 49 1.48 -16.90 -7.62
CA LEU A 49 2.24 -15.77 -8.18
C LEU A 49 2.20 -15.72 -9.71
N THR A 50 1.38 -16.55 -10.37
CA THR A 50 1.25 -16.62 -11.84
C THR A 50 1.15 -15.23 -12.50
N PRO A 51 0.35 -14.27 -11.99
CA PRO A 51 0.25 -12.95 -12.62
C PRO A 51 1.56 -12.16 -12.64
N LEU A 52 2.51 -12.48 -11.76
CA LEU A 52 3.80 -11.79 -11.65
C LEU A 52 4.93 -12.55 -12.36
N ALA A 53 4.66 -13.69 -12.99
CA ALA A 53 5.69 -14.58 -13.56
C ALA A 53 6.63 -13.85 -14.53
N ALA A 54 6.08 -13.06 -15.46
CA ALA A 54 6.84 -12.34 -16.49
C ALA A 54 7.83 -11.30 -15.92
N GLU A 55 7.53 -10.78 -14.72
CA GLU A 55 8.31 -9.72 -14.09
C GLU A 55 9.13 -10.21 -12.91
N TRP A 56 8.95 -11.45 -12.47
CA TRP A 56 9.56 -12.01 -11.26
C TRP A 56 11.08 -11.82 -11.23
N ASP A 57 11.76 -12.20 -12.31
CA ASP A 57 13.22 -12.15 -12.39
C ASP A 57 13.77 -10.73 -12.60
N LYS A 58 12.91 -9.76 -12.96
CA LYS A 58 13.26 -8.33 -13.03
C LYS A 58 13.10 -7.62 -11.68
N MET A 59 12.53 -8.28 -10.67
CA MET A 59 12.34 -7.71 -9.34
C MET A 59 13.59 -7.83 -8.47
N ASP A 60 13.79 -6.83 -7.62
CA ASP A 60 14.80 -6.88 -6.57
C ASP A 60 14.51 -8.00 -5.55
N ASN A 61 15.56 -8.46 -4.86
CA ASN A 61 15.46 -9.54 -3.87
C ASN A 61 14.53 -9.19 -2.70
N VAL A 62 14.46 -7.93 -2.29
CA VAL A 62 13.59 -7.51 -1.18
C VAL A 62 12.12 -7.71 -1.58
N ARG A 63 11.76 -7.35 -2.81
CA ARG A 63 10.42 -7.51 -3.35
C ARG A 63 10.03 -8.97 -3.56
N ARG A 64 10.94 -9.79 -4.11
CA ARG A 64 10.71 -11.23 -4.22
C ARG A 64 10.41 -11.84 -2.85
N LYS A 65 11.18 -11.48 -1.82
CA LYS A 65 10.93 -11.93 -0.43
C LYS A 65 9.55 -11.49 0.09
N LYS A 66 9.12 -10.26 -0.20
CA LYS A 66 7.78 -9.77 0.19
C LYS A 66 6.65 -10.58 -0.47
N TRP A 67 6.77 -10.89 -1.76
CA TRP A 67 5.78 -11.71 -2.47
C TRP A 67 5.76 -13.16 -2.00
N LEU A 68 6.92 -13.74 -1.67
CA LEU A 68 6.99 -15.07 -1.08
C LEU A 68 6.27 -15.11 0.28
N GLY A 69 6.50 -14.12 1.15
CA GLY A 69 5.77 -14.03 2.42
C GLY A 69 4.27 -13.74 2.28
N ILE A 70 3.81 -13.22 1.13
CA ILE A 70 2.37 -13.14 0.81
C ILE A 70 1.87 -14.52 0.34
N ALA A 71 2.61 -15.18 -0.55
CA ALA A 71 2.26 -16.50 -1.07
C ALA A 71 2.20 -17.57 0.03
N GLU A 72 3.02 -17.48 1.08
CA GLU A 72 2.96 -18.36 2.24
C GLU A 72 1.67 -18.19 3.06
N ARG A 73 1.16 -16.96 3.15
CA ARG A 73 -0.08 -16.66 3.92
C ARG A 73 -1.34 -16.86 3.10
N TYR A 74 -1.23 -16.87 1.77
CA TYR A 74 -2.35 -16.98 0.84
C TYR A 74 -3.28 -18.17 1.09
N PRO A 75 -2.79 -19.40 1.36
CA PRO A 75 -3.66 -20.55 1.61
C PRO A 75 -4.53 -20.41 2.87
N GLY A 76 -4.11 -19.58 3.84
CA GLY A 76 -4.85 -19.32 5.08
C GLY A 76 -5.84 -18.15 5.00
N MET A 77 -5.92 -17.46 3.85
CA MET A 77 -6.84 -16.33 3.64
C MET A 77 -8.24 -16.80 3.23
N LYS A 78 -9.25 -15.97 3.48
CA LYS A 78 -10.61 -16.20 2.96
C LYS A 78 -10.63 -16.10 1.43
N PRO A 79 -11.54 -16.80 0.74
CA PRO A 79 -11.62 -16.78 -0.72
C PRO A 79 -11.82 -15.36 -1.30
N GLU A 80 -12.56 -14.48 -0.63
CA GLU A 80 -12.70 -13.08 -1.04
C GLU A 80 -11.38 -12.30 -0.96
N GLU A 81 -10.58 -12.55 0.08
CA GLU A 81 -9.28 -11.90 0.25
C GLU A 81 -8.27 -12.41 -0.78
N GLN A 82 -8.31 -13.71 -1.08
CA GLN A 82 -7.53 -14.32 -2.15
C GLN A 82 -7.85 -13.69 -3.51
N ARG A 83 -9.13 -13.49 -3.84
CA ARG A 83 -9.56 -12.82 -5.08
C ARG A 83 -9.03 -11.40 -5.16
N ARG A 84 -9.20 -10.60 -4.11
CA ARG A 84 -8.69 -9.22 -4.07
C ARG A 84 -7.17 -9.17 -4.23
N MET A 85 -6.45 -10.11 -3.62
CA MET A 85 -5.01 -10.21 -3.77
C MET A 85 -4.64 -10.50 -5.23
N GLN A 86 -5.30 -11.48 -5.86
CA GLN A 86 -5.09 -11.82 -7.28
C GLN A 86 -5.39 -10.65 -8.21
N GLU A 87 -6.43 -9.85 -7.93
CA GLU A 87 -6.75 -8.63 -8.67
C GLU A 87 -5.64 -7.60 -8.57
N ARG A 88 -5.17 -7.31 -7.35
CA ARG A 88 -4.04 -6.39 -7.13
C ARG A 88 -2.74 -6.86 -7.76
N MET A 89 -2.49 -8.16 -7.78
CA MET A 89 -1.34 -8.75 -8.47
C MET A 89 -1.40 -8.48 -9.97
N ARG A 90 -2.58 -8.63 -10.59
CA ARG A 90 -2.79 -8.31 -12.02
C ARG A 90 -2.65 -6.82 -12.31
N GLU A 91 -3.25 -5.98 -11.48
CA GLU A 91 -3.10 -4.52 -11.58
C GLU A 91 -1.62 -4.14 -11.52
N TRP A 92 -0.89 -4.66 -10.54
CA TRP A 92 0.54 -4.41 -10.40
C TRP A 92 1.35 -4.88 -11.62
N ALA A 93 1.05 -6.07 -12.14
CA ALA A 93 1.69 -6.61 -13.33
C ALA A 93 1.40 -5.78 -14.58
N SER A 94 0.24 -5.11 -14.65
CA SER A 94 -0.13 -4.22 -15.74
C SER A 94 0.59 -2.86 -15.71
N LEU A 95 1.18 -2.47 -14.57
CA LEU A 95 1.90 -1.21 -14.45
C LEU A 95 3.24 -1.23 -15.18
N SER A 96 3.52 -0.19 -15.97
CA SER A 96 4.84 0.03 -16.55
C SER A 96 5.92 0.23 -15.46
N PRO A 97 7.20 -0.02 -15.77
CA PRO A 97 8.30 0.19 -14.81
C PRO A 97 8.32 1.61 -14.24
N GLU A 98 8.03 2.63 -15.06
CA GLU A 98 7.96 4.03 -14.64
C GLU A 98 6.79 4.31 -13.69
N GLN A 99 5.60 3.80 -14.01
CA GLN A 99 4.44 3.91 -13.11
C GLN A 99 4.71 3.25 -11.76
N ARG A 100 5.37 2.09 -11.75
CA ARG A 100 5.78 1.39 -10.52
C ARG A 100 6.77 2.21 -9.71
N ALA A 101 7.72 2.90 -10.36
CA ALA A 101 8.66 3.80 -9.67
C ALA A 101 7.90 4.95 -9.00
N LYS A 102 6.98 5.60 -9.71
CA LYS A 102 6.14 6.67 -9.16
C LYS A 102 5.32 6.21 -7.95
N VAL A 103 4.63 5.06 -8.06
CA VAL A 103 3.85 4.48 -6.95
C VAL A 103 4.74 4.21 -5.73
N ARG A 104 5.95 3.68 -5.96
CA ARG A 104 6.91 3.43 -4.88
C ARG A 104 7.34 4.71 -4.20
N ASP A 105 7.62 5.75 -4.97
CA ASP A 105 8.12 7.00 -4.43
C ASP A 105 7.02 7.71 -3.63
N SER A 106 5.79 7.75 -4.14
CA SER A 106 4.61 8.21 -3.38
C SER A 106 4.36 7.39 -2.11
N TYR A 107 4.54 6.08 -2.15
CA TYR A 107 4.42 5.24 -0.95
C TYR A 107 5.52 5.53 0.08
N ARG A 108 6.75 5.78 -0.40
CA ARG A 108 7.88 6.13 0.47
C ARG A 108 7.64 7.47 1.14
N GLU A 109 7.16 8.48 0.41
CA GLU A 109 6.76 9.77 0.94
C GLU A 109 5.68 9.59 2.01
N PHE A 110 4.61 8.87 1.70
CA PHE A 110 3.54 8.57 2.65
C PHE A 110 4.05 7.87 3.92
N ASN A 111 4.97 6.90 3.78
CA ASN A 111 5.50 6.18 4.92
C ASN A 111 6.47 7.03 5.77
N GLN A 112 7.04 8.09 5.22
CA GLN A 112 7.87 9.05 5.96
C GLN A 112 7.04 10.12 6.70
N LEU A 113 5.75 10.27 6.37
CA LEU A 113 4.89 11.22 7.05
C LEU A 113 4.77 10.90 8.57
N PRO A 114 4.65 11.94 9.43
CA PRO A 114 4.35 11.75 10.84
C PRO A 114 3.00 11.04 11.03
N SER A 115 2.80 10.39 12.17
CA SER A 115 1.58 9.63 12.48
C SER A 115 0.31 10.48 12.39
N GLU A 116 0.37 11.74 12.82
CA GLU A 116 -0.76 12.67 12.77
C GLU A 116 -1.17 12.96 11.31
N GLN A 117 -0.21 13.24 10.44
CA GLN A 117 -0.48 13.47 9.01
C GLN A 117 -0.99 12.19 8.33
N LYS A 118 -0.47 11.02 8.70
CA LYS A 118 -1.00 9.72 8.21
C LYS A 118 -2.46 9.52 8.63
N GLN A 119 -2.84 9.92 9.85
CA GLN A 119 -4.23 9.85 10.31
C GLN A 119 -5.12 10.79 9.51
N THR A 120 -4.68 12.02 9.26
CA THR A 120 -5.40 12.97 8.40
C THR A 120 -5.62 12.41 7.00
N VAL A 121 -4.58 11.85 6.37
CA VAL A 121 -4.72 11.22 5.04
C VAL A 121 -5.70 10.05 5.09
N LYS A 122 -5.66 9.22 6.14
CA LYS A 122 -6.58 8.09 6.31
C LYS A 122 -8.04 8.55 6.44
N GLN A 123 -8.32 9.56 7.27
CA GLN A 123 -9.66 10.12 7.43
C GLN A 123 -10.21 10.67 6.11
N LYS A 124 -9.36 11.35 5.33
CA LYS A 124 -9.74 11.93 4.04
C LYS A 124 -10.00 10.84 3.00
N TRP A 125 -9.21 9.78 3.02
CA TRP A 125 -9.45 8.59 2.21
C TRP A 125 -10.77 7.90 2.57
N GLU A 126 -11.08 7.77 3.85
CA GLU A 126 -12.33 7.17 4.34
C GLU A 126 -13.55 8.01 3.93
N ALA A 127 -13.46 9.34 4.09
CA ALA A 127 -14.49 10.26 3.62
C ALA A 127 -14.69 10.20 2.10
N TYR A 128 -13.62 10.04 1.31
CA TYR A 128 -13.74 9.83 -0.13
C TYR A 128 -14.38 8.49 -0.47
N SER A 129 -13.98 7.42 0.22
CA SER A 129 -14.46 6.07 -0.06
C SER A 129 -15.91 5.84 0.35
N SER A 130 -16.47 6.68 1.23
CA SER A 130 -17.88 6.62 1.63
C SER A 130 -18.81 7.39 0.70
N LEU A 131 -18.27 8.21 -0.21
CA LEU A 131 -19.08 8.93 -1.20
C LEU A 131 -19.75 7.95 -2.19
N PRO A 132 -20.95 8.26 -2.69
CA PRO A 132 -21.60 7.45 -3.71
C PRO A 132 -20.75 7.37 -5.01
N PRO A 133 -20.84 6.28 -5.78
CA PRO A 133 -19.97 6.03 -6.93
C PRO A 133 -20.09 7.12 -8.00
N GLU A 134 -21.25 7.74 -8.15
CA GLU A 134 -21.49 8.86 -9.05
C GLU A 134 -20.65 10.08 -8.66
N GLU A 135 -20.64 10.45 -7.38
CA GLU A 135 -19.86 11.57 -6.87
C GLU A 135 -18.35 11.27 -6.95
N GLN A 136 -17.92 10.04 -6.63
CA GLN A 136 -16.52 9.63 -6.82
C GLN A 136 -16.07 9.75 -8.27
N GLN A 137 -16.93 9.41 -9.23
CA GLN A 137 -16.67 9.55 -10.66
C GLN A 137 -16.52 11.02 -11.05
N ARG A 138 -17.43 11.89 -10.59
CA ARG A 138 -17.37 13.34 -10.85
C ARG A 138 -16.07 13.93 -10.31
N LEU A 139 -15.67 13.57 -9.10
CA LEU A 139 -14.43 14.03 -8.48
C LEU A 139 -13.17 13.55 -9.22
N ARG A 140 -13.18 12.33 -9.76
CA ARG A 140 -12.11 11.81 -10.63
C ARG A 140 -12.03 12.58 -11.96
N GLN A 141 -13.16 12.89 -12.57
CA GLN A 141 -13.23 13.59 -13.86
C GLN A 141 -12.89 15.09 -13.73
N GLU A 142 -13.31 15.73 -12.65
CA GLU A 142 -13.03 17.15 -12.43
C GLU A 142 -11.58 17.44 -12.03
N GLY A 143 -10.77 16.41 -11.72
CA GLY A 143 -9.40 16.58 -11.23
C GLY A 143 -9.32 17.27 -9.85
N LYS A 144 -10.47 17.49 -9.21
CA LYS A 144 -10.63 18.19 -7.92
C LYS A 144 -10.61 17.21 -6.73
N SER A 145 -9.95 16.07 -6.86
CA SER A 145 -9.68 15.19 -5.70
C SER A 145 -8.93 15.94 -4.59
N SER A 146 -8.17 16.99 -4.94
CA SER A 146 -7.57 17.95 -4.00
C SER A 146 -8.57 18.82 -3.23
N ARG A 147 -9.80 19.01 -3.72
CA ARG A 147 -10.84 19.81 -3.05
C ARG A 147 -11.50 19.06 -1.90
N LEU A 148 -11.51 17.72 -1.95
CA LEU A 148 -11.80 16.87 -0.79
C LEU A 148 -10.63 16.77 0.19
N LEU A 149 -9.44 17.22 -0.25
CA LEU A 149 -8.33 17.47 0.66
C LEU A 149 -8.47 18.80 1.41
N ALA A 150 -9.42 19.66 1.07
CA ALA A 150 -9.81 20.73 1.97
C ALA A 150 -10.42 20.07 3.22
N PRO A 151 -10.11 20.56 4.44
CA PRO A 151 -10.89 20.17 5.60
C PRO A 151 -12.38 20.36 5.24
N PRO A 152 -13.31 19.52 5.76
CA PRO A 152 -14.70 19.91 5.70
C PRO A 152 -14.76 21.36 6.18
N PRO A 153 -15.54 22.27 5.55
CA PRO A 153 -15.85 23.49 6.25
C PRO A 153 -16.33 23.02 7.61
N VAL A 154 -15.58 23.37 8.67
CA VAL A 154 -16.14 23.33 10.02
C VAL A 154 -17.51 23.93 9.82
N ALA A 155 -18.55 23.15 10.11
CA ALA A 155 -19.89 23.67 10.03
C ALA A 155 -19.87 24.95 10.87
N GLU A 156 -19.73 26.09 10.20
CA GLU A 156 -20.30 27.33 10.68
C GLU A 156 -21.72 26.90 10.98
N PRO A 157 -22.15 26.98 12.25
CA PRO A 157 -23.51 26.63 12.59
C PRO A 157 -24.37 27.41 11.61
N ALA A 158 -25.20 26.68 10.87
CA ALA A 158 -26.17 27.26 9.96
C ALA A 158 -26.79 28.48 10.66
N PRO A 159 -26.90 29.65 10.02
CA PRO A 159 -27.64 30.75 10.62
C PRO A 159 -29.03 30.18 10.92
N ALA A 160 -29.34 30.11 12.21
CA ALA A 160 -30.56 29.49 12.69
C ALA A 160 -31.77 30.09 11.96
N PRO A 161 -32.79 29.29 11.62
CA PRO A 161 -34.03 29.80 11.05
C PRO A 161 -34.61 30.87 11.98
N GLN A 162 -34.59 32.12 11.55
CA GLN A 162 -35.30 33.20 12.24
C GLN A 162 -36.77 33.14 11.82
N GLU A 163 -37.57 32.36 12.54
CA GLU A 163 -38.99 32.66 12.70
C GLU A 163 -39.37 32.51 14.18
N PRO A 164 -39.82 33.62 14.78
CA PRO A 164 -40.94 33.57 15.69
C PRO A 164 -41.97 34.60 15.26
N VAL A 165 -42.96 34.18 14.48
CA VAL A 165 -44.24 34.89 14.36
C VAL A 165 -45.30 34.10 15.12
N ALA A 166 -45.70 34.62 16.28
CA ALA A 166 -47.05 34.59 16.88
C ALA A 166 -47.06 34.34 18.40
N GLY A 167 -47.74 35.26 19.10
CA GLY A 167 -48.16 35.18 20.52
C GLY A 167 -47.25 36.01 21.43
N GLU A 168 -47.67 37.05 22.14
CA GLU A 168 -48.99 37.39 22.66
C GLU A 168 -49.14 38.92 22.84
N SER A 169 -50.37 39.34 22.57
CA SER A 169 -51.15 40.48 23.04
C SER A 169 -50.68 41.21 24.30
N GLU A 170 -50.69 42.56 24.23
CA GLU A 170 -51.44 43.46 25.12
C GLU A 170 -51.34 44.89 24.53
N SER A 171 -52.41 45.46 23.97
CA SER A 171 -53.51 46.17 24.65
C SER A 171 -53.30 47.69 24.64
N THR A 172 -54.04 48.42 23.81
CA THR A 172 -55.10 49.38 24.22
C THR A 172 -55.50 50.37 23.11
N ALA A 173 -56.77 50.28 22.74
CA ALA A 173 -57.75 51.38 22.60
C ALA A 173 -57.51 52.59 21.66
N THR A 174 -58.34 52.63 20.62
CA THR A 174 -59.30 53.72 20.33
C THR A 174 -58.82 55.11 19.84
N ALA A 175 -59.33 55.43 18.64
CA ALA A 175 -59.89 56.69 18.16
C ALA A 175 -59.08 57.60 17.21
N GLN A 176 -59.78 57.93 16.11
CA GLN A 176 -59.82 59.19 15.36
C GLN A 176 -58.93 59.35 14.11
N GLN A 177 -59.55 59.07 12.95
CA GLN A 177 -59.66 60.04 11.85
C GLN A 177 -60.42 61.30 12.37
N PRO A 178 -60.23 62.53 11.83
CA PRO A 178 -60.28 62.80 10.39
C PRO A 178 -59.28 63.87 9.89
N GLY A 179 -59.12 63.99 8.56
CA GLY A 179 -58.47 65.16 7.94
C GLY A 179 -57.86 64.94 6.56
N GLU A 180 -58.70 64.73 5.55
CA GLU A 180 -58.45 65.34 4.21
C GLU A 180 -58.51 66.90 4.37
N PRO A 181 -58.01 67.77 3.44
CA PRO A 181 -57.94 67.56 1.99
C PRO A 181 -56.81 68.32 1.19
N VAL A 182 -56.85 68.16 -0.14
CA VAL A 182 -56.49 69.14 -1.22
C VAL A 182 -55.06 69.18 -1.83
N LYS A 183 -55.05 68.84 -3.14
CA LYS A 183 -54.37 69.40 -4.33
C LYS A 183 -52.96 70.01 -4.19
N ASN A 184 -52.05 69.58 -5.08
CA ASN A 184 -51.87 70.21 -6.40
C ASN A 184 -51.12 69.29 -7.38
#